data_AF-A0A4C1UEN4-F1
#
_entry.id   AF-A0A4C1UEN4-F1
#
_cell.length_a   1.000
_cell.length_b   1.000
_cell.length_c   1.000
_cell.angle_alpha   90.00
_cell.angle_beta   90.00
_cell.angle_gamma   90.00
#
_symmetry.space_group_name_H-M   'P 1'
#
loop_
_entity.id
_entity.type
_entity.pdbx_description
1 polymer ?
#
loop_
_entity_poly.entity_id
_entity_poly.type
_entity_poly.pdbx_seq_one_letter_code
_entity_poly.pdbx_strand_id
1 'polypeptide(L)'
;MPLTPAEKMRRYREKLKNDPIRYEDYKKKDLIRIKLKNKKITELSEKEKADQRKKWRKQKKRQKEKKTESTIKVIEIKKPSTSTEAPTAIKCVNKIIYLRSGNYAERTETAISKNILLRRNIEK
;
A
#
# COMPACT_ATOMS: atom_id res chain seq x y z
N MET A 1 -40.97 -4.50 13.77
CA MET A 1 -39.51 -4.73 13.63
C MET A 1 -38.74 -3.61 14.34
N PRO A 2 -37.67 -3.91 15.08
CA PRO A 2 -36.76 -2.89 15.58
C PRO A 2 -36.04 -2.21 14.41
N LEU A 3 -35.84 -0.89 14.50
CA LEU A 3 -35.11 -0.16 13.46
C LEU A 3 -33.65 -0.62 13.37
N THR A 4 -33.17 -0.79 12.14
CA THR A 4 -31.76 -1.02 11.86
C THR A 4 -30.91 0.20 12.22
N PRO A 5 -29.62 0.03 12.53
CA PRO A 5 -28.71 1.16 12.76
C PRO A 5 -28.67 2.16 11.59
N ALA A 6 -28.79 1.67 10.35
CA ALA A 6 -28.81 2.50 9.16
C ALA A 6 -30.05 3.40 9.11
N GLU A 7 -31.23 2.86 9.40
CA GLU A 7 -32.49 3.63 9.45
C GLU A 7 -32.49 4.65 10.59
N LYS A 8 -31.94 4.28 11.75
CA LYS A 8 -31.74 5.23 12.87
C LYS A 8 -30.90 6.43 12.44
N MET A 9 -29.81 6.18 11.70
CA MET A 9 -28.95 7.25 11.17
C MET A 9 -29.64 8.07 10.08
N ARG A 10 -30.44 7.45 9.21
CA ARG A 10 -31.21 8.18 8.20
C ARG A 10 -32.20 9.16 8.86
N ARG A 11 -33.01 8.67 9.80
CA ARG A 11 -33.97 9.49 10.55
C ARG A 11 -33.29 10.60 11.35
N TYR A 12 -32.13 10.32 11.95
CA TYR A 12 -31.35 11.33 12.66
C TYR A 12 -30.89 12.46 11.73
N ARG A 13 -30.38 12.13 10.54
CA ARG A 13 -29.98 13.13 9.53
C ARG A 13 -31.16 13.95 9.01
N GLU A 14 -32.31 13.31 8.79
CA GLU A 14 -33.55 13.98 8.41
C GLU A 14 -33.99 14.97 9.49
N LYS A 15 -34.00 14.56 10.77
CA LYS A 15 -34.29 15.46 11.89
C LYS A 15 -33.30 16.62 11.98
N LEU A 16 -32.00 16.36 11.76
CA LEU A 16 -30.99 17.40 11.81
C LEU A 16 -31.19 18.48 10.74
N LYS A 17 -31.64 18.09 9.54
CA LYS A 17 -31.88 19.03 8.43
C LYS A 17 -33.06 19.97 8.69
N ASN A 18 -34.02 19.54 9.50
CA ASN A 18 -35.19 20.36 9.84
C ASN A 18 -34.82 21.53 10.77
N ASP A 19 -33.74 21.42 11.54
CA ASP A 19 -33.21 22.46 12.42
C ASP A 19 -31.97 23.13 11.79
N PRO A 20 -32.12 24.22 11.01
CA PRO A 20 -31.02 24.80 10.24
C PRO A 20 -29.82 25.25 11.11
N ILE A 21 -30.08 25.77 12.32
CA ILE A 21 -29.02 26.20 13.26
C ILE A 21 -28.17 25.00 13.70
N ARG A 22 -28.82 23.90 14.10
CA ARG A 22 -28.12 22.68 14.52
C ARG A 22 -27.39 22.00 13.37
N TYR A 23 -27.95 22.06 12.16
CA TYR A 23 -27.33 21.50 10.98
C TYR A 23 -26.03 22.20 10.61
N GLU A 24 -26.01 23.53 10.67
CA GLU A 24 -24.81 24.32 10.39
C GLU A 24 -23.72 24.11 11.46
N ASP A 25 -24.09 24.02 12.73
CA ASP A 25 -23.14 23.67 13.79
C ASP A 25 -22.56 22.26 13.62
N TYR A 26 -23.39 21.30 13.21
CA TYR A 26 -22.94 19.94 12.90
C TYR A 26 -21.92 19.95 11.75
N LYS A 27 -22.22 20.66 10.65
CA LYS A 27 -21.28 20.79 9.52
C LYS A 27 -19.96 21.41 9.95
N LYS A 28 -19.99 22.49 10.73
CA LYS A 28 -18.77 23.15 11.22
C LYS A 28 -17.91 22.19 12.03
N LYS A 29 -18.51 21.47 12.99
CA LYS A 29 -17.83 20.45 13.80
C LYS A 29 -17.26 19.32 12.93
N ASP A 30 -18.01 18.88 11.93
CA ASP A 30 -17.56 17.83 11.02
C ASP A 30 -16.38 18.25 10.17
N LEU A 31 -16.42 19.48 9.62
CA LEU A 31 -15.30 20.05 8.87
C LEU A 31 -14.04 20.18 9.73
N ILE A 32 -14.16 20.64 10.99
CA ILE A 32 -13.03 20.70 11.92
C ILE A 32 -12.47 19.30 12.17
N ARG A 33 -13.34 18.32 12.44
CA ARG A 33 -12.93 16.92 12.64
C ARG A 33 -12.19 16.36 11.42
N ILE A 34 -12.69 16.62 10.22
CA ILE A 34 -12.07 16.21 8.96
C ILE A 34 -10.70 16.87 8.80
N LYS A 35 -10.59 18.19 9.01
CA LYS A 35 -9.31 18.92 8.95
C LYS A 35 -8.28 18.36 9.93
N LEU A 36 -8.68 18.08 11.17
CA LEU A 36 -7.80 17.51 12.19
C LEU A 36 -7.30 16.10 11.83
N LYS A 37 -8.15 15.29 11.19
CA LYS A 37 -7.80 13.92 10.78
C LYS A 37 -6.94 13.89 9.52
N ASN A 38 -7.23 14.76 8.55
CA ASN A 38 -6.62 14.77 7.23
C ASN A 38 -5.58 15.89 7.11
N LYS A 39 -4.67 15.97 8.08
CA LYS A 39 -3.54 16.92 8.02
C LYS A 39 -2.66 16.61 6.81
N LYS A 40 -2.15 17.67 6.16
CA LYS A 40 -1.17 17.50 5.08
C LYS A 40 0.13 16.95 5.66
N ILE A 41 0.91 16.24 4.83
CA ILE A 41 2.21 15.69 5.27
C ILE A 41 3.15 16.80 5.77
N THR A 42 3.07 18.00 5.18
CA THR A 42 3.84 19.17 5.60
C THR A 42 3.51 19.63 7.02
N GLU A 43 2.26 19.45 7.45
CA GLU A 43 1.73 19.88 8.75
C GLU A 43 1.95 18.83 9.86
N LEU A 44 2.44 17.64 9.52
CA LEU A 44 2.71 16.58 10.47
C LEU A 44 4.07 16.77 11.15
N SER A 45 4.11 16.47 12.45
CA SER A 45 5.34 16.35 13.20
C SER A 45 6.21 15.20 12.67
N GLU A 46 7.51 15.26 12.95
CA GLU A 46 8.44 14.19 12.55
C GLU A 46 8.07 12.83 13.13
N LYS A 47 7.57 12.82 14.38
CA LYS A 47 7.06 11.62 15.05
C LYS A 47 5.86 11.02 14.31
N GLU A 48 4.88 11.83 13.93
CA GLU A 48 3.71 11.36 13.16
C GLU A 48 4.13 10.84 11.78
N LYS A 49 5.09 11.50 11.12
CA LYS A 49 5.67 11.03 9.86
C LYS A 49 6.34 9.67 10.02
N ALA A 50 7.09 9.46 11.10
CA ALA A 50 7.72 8.17 11.40
C ALA A 50 6.67 7.07 11.63
N ASP A 51 5.60 7.37 12.37
CA ASP A 51 4.49 6.44 12.61
C ASP A 51 3.73 6.08 11.33
N GLN A 52 3.50 7.05 10.44
CA GLN A 52 2.92 6.79 9.12
C GLN A 52 3.80 5.86 8.28
N ARG A 53 5.12 6.10 8.24
CA ARG A 53 6.07 5.21 7.54
C ARG A 53 6.05 3.81 8.15
N LYS A 54 5.97 3.69 9.48
CA LYS A 54 5.87 2.40 10.19
C LYS A 54 4.59 1.66 9.81
N LYS A 55 3.44 2.33 9.81
CA LYS A 55 2.15 1.78 9.36
C LYS A 55 2.21 1.33 7.90
N TRP A 56 2.79 2.14 7.03
CA TRP A 56 2.97 1.81 5.61
C TRP A 56 3.83 0.57 5.40
N ARG A 57 5.00 0.49 6.06
CA ARG A 57 5.88 -0.69 6.02
C ARG A 57 5.14 -1.94 6.49
N LYS A 58 4.37 -1.86 7.58
CA LYS A 58 3.55 -2.96 8.11
C LYS A 58 2.48 -3.40 7.11
N GLN A 59 1.79 -2.45 6.47
CA GLN A 59 0.80 -2.75 5.44
C GLN A 59 1.43 -3.43 4.23
N LYS A 60 2.59 -2.96 3.76
CA LYS A 60 3.33 -3.59 2.65
C LYS A 60 3.81 -4.99 3.00
N LYS A 61 4.28 -5.22 4.24
CA LYS A 61 4.63 -6.56 4.73
C LYS A 61 3.42 -7.50 4.65
N ARG A 62 2.27 -7.08 5.19
CA ARG A 62 1.01 -7.85 5.14
C ARG A 62 0.56 -8.14 3.70
N GLN A 63 0.70 -7.19 2.79
CA GLN A 63 0.37 -7.40 1.37
C GLN A 63 1.29 -8.45 0.73
N LYS A 64 2.59 -8.46 1.07
CA LYS A 64 3.53 -9.48 0.60
C LYS A 64 3.18 -10.86 1.15
N GLU A 65 2.93 -10.96 2.45
CA GLU A 65 2.53 -12.21 3.14
C GLU A 65 1.24 -12.80 2.52
N LYS A 66 0.23 -11.98 2.27
CA LYS A 66 -1.01 -12.43 1.59
C LYS A 66 -0.75 -12.94 0.17
N LYS A 67 0.13 -12.27 -0.59
CA LYS A 67 0.52 -12.71 -1.94
C LYS A 67 1.23 -14.05 -1.88
N THR A 68 2.23 -14.21 -1.01
CA THR A 68 2.95 -15.48 -0.86
C THR A 68 2.02 -16.61 -0.41
N GLU A 69 1.12 -16.36 0.54
CA GLU A 69 0.15 -17.35 1.00
C GLU A 69 -0.80 -17.77 -0.14
N SER A 70 -1.29 -16.81 -0.93
CA SER A 70 -2.11 -17.13 -2.11
C SER A 70 -1.35 -17.93 -3.16
N THR A 71 -0.06 -17.62 -3.38
CA THR A 71 0.79 -18.38 -4.31
C THR A 71 1.05 -19.80 -3.82
N ILE A 72 1.31 -20.00 -2.52
CA ILE A 72 1.50 -21.32 -1.91
C ILE A 72 0.23 -22.17 -2.06
N LYS A 73 -0.95 -21.62 -1.75
CA LYS A 73 -2.22 -22.33 -1.94
C LYS A 73 -2.46 -22.76 -3.39
N VAL A 74 -2.11 -21.90 -4.35
CA VAL A 74 -2.21 -22.24 -5.79
C VAL A 74 -1.23 -23.37 -6.16
N ILE A 75 -0.03 -23.40 -5.58
CA ILE A 75 0.95 -24.47 -5.81
C ILE A 75 0.47 -25.78 -5.19
N GLU A 76 -0.13 -25.75 -3.99
CA GLU A 76 -0.68 -26.94 -3.33
C GLU A 76 -1.85 -27.57 -4.11
N ILE A 77 -2.75 -26.75 -4.67
CA ILE A 77 -3.85 -27.23 -5.52
C ILE A 77 -3.32 -27.85 -6.83
N LYS A 78 -2.17 -27.36 -7.32
CA LYS A 78 -1.54 -27.85 -8.55
C LYS A 78 -0.56 -29.01 -8.33
N LYS A 79 -0.33 -29.47 -7.09
CA LYS A 79 0.44 -30.69 -6.86
C LYS A 79 -0.43 -31.87 -7.32
N PRO A 80 -0.09 -32.57 -8.41
CA PRO A 80 -0.76 -33.82 -8.72
C PRO A 80 -0.52 -34.80 -7.56
N SER A 81 -1.57 -35.51 -7.14
CA SER A 81 -1.46 -36.60 -6.17
C SER A 81 -0.66 -37.74 -6.80
N THR A 82 0.66 -37.68 -6.69
CA THR A 82 1.54 -38.80 -7.07
C THR A 82 1.53 -39.82 -5.94
N SER A 83 0.54 -40.71 -5.93
CA SER A 83 0.83 -42.10 -5.59
C SER A 83 1.51 -42.74 -6.80
N THR A 84 2.34 -43.74 -6.50
CA THR A 84 3.02 -44.66 -7.44
C THR A 84 4.46 -44.26 -7.82
N GLU A 85 5.35 -44.75 -6.95
CA GLU A 85 6.64 -45.41 -7.21
C GLU A 85 7.86 -44.58 -7.65
N ALA A 86 8.90 -44.64 -6.80
CA ALA A 86 10.30 -44.35 -7.11
C ALA A 86 11.00 -45.67 -7.58
N PRO A 87 12.25 -45.67 -8.09
CA PRO A 87 13.20 -44.56 -8.19
C PRO A 87 13.93 -44.47 -9.55
N THR A 88 14.56 -43.35 -9.86
CA THR A 88 15.88 -43.38 -10.53
C THR A 88 16.60 -42.06 -10.36
N ALA A 89 17.83 -42.18 -9.86
CA ALA A 89 18.74 -41.08 -9.63
C ALA A 89 19.12 -40.41 -10.96
N ILE A 90 18.63 -39.20 -11.20
CA ILE A 90 19.19 -38.30 -12.21
C ILE A 90 19.92 -37.19 -11.46
N LYS A 91 21.25 -37.31 -11.44
CA LYS A 91 22.17 -36.21 -11.09
C LYS A 91 21.88 -35.03 -12.01
N CYS A 92 21.13 -34.04 -11.56
CA CYS A 92 21.05 -32.75 -12.24
C CYS A 92 21.79 -31.68 -11.42
N VAL A 93 22.90 -31.29 -12.01
CA VAL A 93 23.86 -30.25 -11.68
C VAL A 93 23.20 -28.99 -11.08
N ASN A 94 23.52 -28.69 -9.82
CA ASN A 94 23.29 -27.37 -9.20
C ASN A 94 24.20 -26.32 -9.85
N LYS A 95 23.81 -25.82 -11.02
CA LYS A 95 24.43 -24.66 -11.66
C LYS A 95 23.32 -23.78 -12.20
N ILE A 96 22.81 -22.89 -11.36
CA ILE A 96 22.34 -21.51 -11.63
C ILE A 96 21.92 -20.92 -10.27
N ILE A 97 22.90 -20.50 -9.47
CA ILE A 97 22.71 -19.46 -8.44
C ILE A 97 23.86 -18.48 -8.57
N TYR A 98 24.01 -17.87 -9.73
CA TYR A 98 24.74 -16.62 -9.90
C TYR A 98 24.17 -16.02 -11.18
N LEU A 99 23.46 -14.91 -11.05
CA LEU A 99 23.20 -13.86 -12.05
C LEU A 99 21.96 -13.04 -11.63
N ARG A 100 22.07 -12.27 -10.54
CA ARG A 100 21.30 -11.03 -10.38
C ARG A 100 21.94 -10.04 -9.42
N SER A 101 23.25 -9.84 -9.57
CA SER A 101 24.04 -8.80 -8.88
C SER A 101 24.83 -7.94 -9.88
N GLY A 102 24.28 -7.72 -11.08
CA GLY A 102 24.78 -6.74 -12.04
C GLY A 102 23.60 -5.95 -12.61
N ASN A 103 23.75 -4.63 -12.76
CA ASN A 103 22.80 -3.63 -13.28
C ASN A 103 22.16 -2.67 -12.28
N TYR A 104 22.90 -2.20 -11.27
CA TYR A 104 22.62 -0.91 -10.63
C TYR A 104 23.66 0.19 -10.92
N ALA A 105 24.84 -0.14 -11.48
CA ALA A 105 25.88 0.86 -11.76
C ALA A 105 25.64 1.64 -13.07
N GLU A 106 25.10 1.03 -14.13
CA GLU A 106 24.98 1.70 -15.44
C GLU A 106 23.82 2.72 -15.53
N ARG A 107 22.87 2.69 -14.59
CA ARG A 107 21.75 3.64 -14.56
C ARG A 107 22.08 4.98 -13.92
N THR A 108 23.16 5.08 -13.14
CA THR A 108 23.54 6.35 -12.50
C THR A 108 24.37 7.22 -13.43
N GLU A 109 25.21 6.65 -14.28
CA GLU A 109 26.05 7.42 -15.21
C GLU A 109 25.23 8.09 -16.32
N THR A 110 24.24 7.38 -16.87
CA THR A 110 23.35 7.95 -17.89
C THR A 110 22.44 9.06 -17.34
N ALA A 111 22.05 9.00 -16.07
CA ALA A 111 21.25 10.03 -15.42
C ALA A 111 22.08 11.27 -15.02
N ILE A 112 23.33 11.07 -14.59
CA ILE A 112 24.25 12.16 -14.24
C ILE A 112 24.69 12.92 -15.50
N SER A 113 25.07 12.21 -16.58
CA SER A 113 25.46 12.86 -17.85
C SER A 113 24.33 13.65 -18.51
N LYS A 114 23.07 13.17 -18.43
CA LYS A 114 21.91 13.93 -18.93
C LYS A 114 21.64 15.21 -18.13
N ASN A 115 21.87 15.19 -16.82
CA ASN A 115 21.70 16.37 -15.97
C ASN A 115 22.78 17.44 -16.21
N ILE A 116 24.01 17.03 -16.49
CA ILE A 116 25.13 17.95 -16.78
C ILE A 116 24.93 18.63 -18.15
N LEU A 117 24.45 17.90 -19.16
CA LEU A 117 24.12 18.47 -20.48
C LEU A 117 22.96 19.46 -20.43
N LEU A 118 21.94 19.20 -19.61
CA LEU A 118 20.80 20.13 -19.45
C LEU A 118 21.21 21.44 -18.76
N ARG A 119 22.15 21.42 -17.81
CA ARG A 119 22.63 22.63 -17.14
C ARG A 119 23.46 23.55 -18.04
N ARG A 120 24.27 22.97 -18.95
CA ARG A 120 25.10 23.75 -19.88
C ARG A 120 24.31 24.48 -20.98
N ASN A 121 23.07 24.07 -21.25
CA ASN A 121 22.21 24.72 -22.26
C ASN A 121 21.31 25.82 -21.69
N ILE A 122 21.34 26.05 -20.37
CA ILE A 122 20.56 27.10 -19.70
C ILE A 122 21.42 28.35 -19.43
N GLU A 123 22.75 28.23 -19.50
CA GLU A 123 23.73 29.31 -19.25
C GLU A 123 24.29 29.94 -20.54
N LYS A 124 23.58 29.84 -21.67
CA LYS A 124 23.83 30.60 -22.91
C LYS A 124 22.60 31.43 -23.26
#